data_AF-A0A2N7AXA0-F1
#
_entry.id   AF-A0A2N7AXA0-F1
#
_cell.length_a   1.000
_cell.length_b   1.000
_cell.length_c   1.000
_cell.angle_alpha   90.00
_cell.angle_beta   90.00
_cell.angle_gamma   90.00
#
_symmetry.space_group_name_H-M   'P 1'
#
loop_
_entity.id
_entity.type
_entity.pdbx_description
1 polymer ?
#
loop_
_entity_poly.entity_id
_entity_poly.type
_entity_poly.pdbx_seq_one_letter_code
_entity_poly.pdbx_strand_id
1 'polypeptide(L)'
;MKIVIGNQSNNDEQLSKALIQARDGDIIELLPGSYFSPDSPFICTIRRNITLIGTSKNKNDVKLYCSFTVGEATTIILKNLTINYMATDENTLAAYDGARVYGNNITIDRKSEDDWDTVYGQNSFFSFKDSNIYTGAKTKAIGLSLENSQIFAIDSFIELMFQKNSKSFLKDSTITNKLELRRHSELNFNNLTIDSTKFYVKNDLAVKSSSQFSGQNLIFIRPLPQIRILKSKFNVTGFQPELNYIGFKSDKNSEILTDGFNQGPSDNSKNTK
;
A
#
# COMPACT_ATOMS: atom_id res chain seq x y z
N MET A 1 15.36 15.17 19.73
CA MET A 1 15.31 14.73 21.15
C MET A 1 14.72 13.32 21.21
N LYS A 2 14.98 12.54 22.26
CA LYS A 2 14.32 11.23 22.48
C LYS A 2 13.29 11.36 23.60
N ILE A 3 12.05 10.94 23.33
CA ILE A 3 10.92 10.98 24.27
C ILE A 3 10.42 9.55 24.44
N VAL A 4 10.34 9.05 25.67
CA VAL A 4 9.85 7.69 25.95
C VAL A 4 8.44 7.77 26.51
N ILE A 5 7.50 7.03 25.92
CA ILE A 5 6.09 7.00 26.29
C ILE A 5 5.69 5.58 26.72
N GLY A 6 4.73 5.48 27.64
CA GLY A 6 4.20 4.21 28.15
C GLY A 6 4.81 3.78 29.49
N ASN A 7 5.54 4.67 30.17
CA ASN A 7 6.13 4.45 31.49
C ASN A 7 5.20 4.86 32.65
N GLN A 8 4.02 5.40 32.34
CA GLN A 8 2.99 5.82 33.29
C GLN A 8 1.61 5.35 32.80
N SER A 9 0.61 5.39 33.68
CA SER A 9 -0.75 4.93 33.38
C SER A 9 -1.52 5.82 32.38
N ASN A 10 -1.11 7.06 32.17
CA ASN A 10 -1.75 8.02 31.25
C ASN A 10 -1.00 8.12 29.89
N ASN A 11 -0.58 6.98 29.35
CA ASN A 11 0.21 6.89 28.12
C ASN A 11 -0.42 7.62 26.91
N ASP A 12 -1.74 7.65 26.80
CA ASP A 12 -2.47 8.37 25.73
C ASP A 12 -2.27 9.89 25.80
N GLU A 13 -2.36 10.45 27.00
CA GLU A 13 -2.14 11.88 27.25
C GLU A 13 -0.67 12.25 26.99
N GLN A 14 0.25 11.37 27.41
CA GLN A 14 1.67 11.57 27.13
C GLN A 14 1.96 11.55 25.62
N LEU A 15 1.42 10.57 24.89
CA LEU A 15 1.66 10.44 23.45
C LEU A 15 1.06 11.61 22.67
N SER A 16 -0.19 11.98 22.96
CA SER A 16 -0.84 13.12 22.31
C SER A 16 -0.07 14.41 22.54
N LYS A 17 0.37 14.69 23.79
CA LYS A 17 1.23 15.84 24.10
C LYS A 17 2.56 15.77 23.35
N ALA A 18 3.22 14.61 23.32
CA ALA A 18 4.48 14.43 22.62
C ALA A 18 4.34 14.70 21.12
N LEU A 19 3.28 14.23 20.48
CA LEU A 19 3.01 14.48 19.05
C LEU A 19 2.73 15.96 18.76
N ILE A 20 1.94 16.62 19.61
CA ILE A 20 1.60 18.05 19.45
C ILE A 20 2.82 18.95 19.65
N GLN A 21 3.67 18.61 20.63
CA GLN A 21 4.82 19.43 21.04
C GLN A 21 6.13 19.04 20.35
N ALA A 22 6.11 18.01 19.50
CA ALA A 22 7.29 17.52 18.82
C ALA A 22 7.95 18.62 17.97
N ARG A 23 9.27 18.53 17.90
CA ARG A 23 10.11 19.34 17.02
C ARG A 23 10.68 18.45 15.92
N ASP A 24 11.15 19.10 14.86
CA ASP A 24 11.83 18.38 13.78
C ASP A 24 13.06 17.63 14.31
N GLY A 25 13.18 16.36 13.93
CA GLY A 25 14.21 15.44 14.40
C GLY A 25 13.91 14.73 15.72
N ASP A 26 12.71 14.91 16.29
CA ASP A 26 12.33 14.17 17.49
C ASP A 26 12.03 12.69 17.23
N ILE A 27 12.42 11.86 18.18
CA ILE A 27 12.19 10.42 18.21
C ILE A 27 11.31 10.12 19.43
N ILE A 28 10.11 9.63 19.16
CA ILE A 28 9.14 9.18 20.16
C ILE A 28 9.22 7.65 20.22
N GLU A 29 9.75 7.13 21.33
CA GLU A 29 9.82 5.70 21.60
C GLU A 29 8.62 5.24 22.43
N LEU A 30 7.99 4.17 21.99
CA LEU A 30 6.80 3.60 22.60
C LEU A 30 7.16 2.29 23.28
N LEU A 31 6.89 2.20 24.58
CA LEU A 31 6.91 0.94 25.32
C LEU A 31 5.74 0.04 24.86
N PRO A 32 5.83 -1.29 25.02
CA PRO A 32 4.73 -2.20 24.70
C PRO A 32 3.42 -1.76 25.36
N GLY A 33 2.34 -1.76 24.59
CA GLY A 33 1.04 -1.29 25.04
C GLY A 33 0.13 -0.90 23.89
N SER A 34 -1.13 -0.69 24.24
CA SER A 34 -2.12 -0.03 23.39
C SER A 34 -2.15 1.46 23.74
N TYR A 35 -2.21 2.30 22.71
CA TYR A 35 -2.32 3.74 22.83
C TYR A 35 -3.56 4.19 22.07
N PHE A 36 -4.35 5.02 22.74
CA PHE A 36 -5.68 5.47 22.37
C PHE A 36 -6.70 4.32 22.40
N SER A 37 -7.98 4.67 22.52
CA SER A 37 -9.06 3.68 22.53
C SER A 37 -9.48 3.35 21.10
N PRO A 38 -9.82 2.09 20.77
CA PRO A 38 -10.49 1.77 19.50
C PRO A 38 -11.84 2.48 19.35
N ASP A 39 -12.53 2.79 20.46
CA ASP A 39 -13.83 3.48 20.46
C ASP A 39 -13.68 5.00 20.37
N SER A 40 -12.49 5.52 20.61
CA SER A 40 -12.15 6.93 20.51
C SER A 40 -10.73 7.07 19.95
N PRO A 41 -10.55 6.76 18.65
CA PRO A 41 -9.22 6.79 18.04
C PRO A 41 -8.71 8.23 17.97
N PHE A 42 -7.39 8.38 18.07
CA PHE A 42 -6.77 9.70 17.99
C PHE A 42 -6.60 10.12 16.53
N ILE A 43 -7.02 11.33 16.19
CA ILE A 43 -6.84 11.90 14.85
C ILE A 43 -5.80 13.00 14.94
N CYS A 44 -4.76 12.93 14.11
CA CYS A 44 -3.67 13.89 14.18
C CYS A 44 -3.08 14.22 12.81
N THR A 45 -2.89 15.53 12.57
CA THR A 45 -2.05 16.00 11.48
C THR A 45 -0.60 16.15 11.94
N ILE A 46 0.31 15.39 11.33
CA ILE A 46 1.74 15.47 11.57
C ILE A 46 2.34 16.54 10.65
N ARG A 47 2.85 17.62 11.24
CA ARG A 47 3.45 18.77 10.53
C ARG A 47 4.93 18.98 10.85
N ARG A 48 5.54 17.97 11.48
CA ARG A 48 6.93 18.00 11.96
C ARG A 48 7.63 16.73 11.51
N ASN A 49 8.92 16.84 11.24
CA ASN A 49 9.77 15.73 10.84
C ASN A 49 10.06 14.85 12.06
N ILE A 50 9.33 13.75 12.24
CA ILE A 50 9.42 12.95 13.47
C ILE A 50 9.58 11.45 13.19
N THR A 51 10.09 10.74 14.19
CA THR A 51 10.16 9.28 14.21
C THR A 51 9.30 8.74 15.35
N LEU A 52 8.39 7.79 15.06
CA LEU A 52 7.70 6.98 16.06
C LEU A 52 8.22 5.55 15.96
N ILE A 53 8.70 5.01 17.08
CA ILE A 53 9.30 3.67 17.12
C ILE A 53 8.81 2.87 18.32
N GLY A 54 8.31 1.67 18.07
CA GLY A 54 8.10 0.66 19.11
C GLY A 54 9.43 0.08 19.59
N THR A 55 9.58 -0.01 20.90
CA THR A 55 10.80 -0.55 21.54
C THR A 55 10.95 -2.07 21.37
N SER A 56 9.84 -2.79 21.19
CA SER A 56 9.85 -4.21 20.82
C SER A 56 10.14 -4.39 19.34
N LYS A 57 10.69 -5.54 18.95
CA LYS A 57 10.81 -5.95 17.53
C LYS A 57 9.51 -6.55 17.00
N ASN A 58 8.61 -6.99 17.87
CA ASN A 58 7.29 -7.44 17.44
C ASN A 58 6.37 -6.22 17.28
N LYS A 59 6.01 -5.91 16.03
CA LYS A 59 5.15 -4.76 15.69
C LYS A 59 3.76 -4.79 16.31
N ASN A 60 3.32 -5.95 16.81
CA ASN A 60 2.04 -6.10 17.49
C ASN A 60 2.10 -5.74 18.98
N ASP A 61 3.28 -5.57 19.56
CA ASP A 61 3.43 -5.20 20.97
C ASP A 61 3.11 -3.71 21.21
N VAL A 62 3.17 -2.88 20.16
CA VAL A 62 2.79 -1.46 20.19
C VAL A 62 1.65 -1.25 19.20
N LYS A 63 0.48 -0.90 19.73
CA LYS A 63 -0.73 -0.65 18.93
C LYS A 63 -1.20 0.78 19.13
N LEU A 64 -1.27 1.54 18.04
CA LEU A 64 -1.84 2.87 18.00
C LEU A 64 -3.23 2.79 17.38
N TYR A 65 -4.25 3.26 18.09
CA TYR A 65 -5.59 3.44 17.54
C TYR A 65 -5.72 4.88 17.05
N CYS A 66 -5.31 5.16 15.82
CA CYS A 66 -5.24 6.53 15.30
C CYS A 66 -5.34 6.64 13.78
N SER A 67 -5.69 7.85 13.34
CA SER A 67 -5.56 8.35 11.96
C SER A 67 -4.42 9.37 11.93
N PHE A 68 -3.48 9.19 11.00
CA PHE A 68 -2.42 10.17 10.74
C PHE A 68 -2.55 10.80 9.37
N THR A 69 -2.63 12.14 9.34
CA THR A 69 -2.44 12.93 8.12
C THR A 69 -1.06 13.58 8.14
N VAL A 70 -0.18 13.21 7.23
CA VAL A 70 1.15 13.81 7.09
C VAL A 70 1.05 15.01 6.17
N GLY A 71 1.32 16.19 6.74
CA GLY A 71 1.20 17.46 6.05
C GLY A 71 2.31 17.72 5.03
N GLU A 72 2.17 18.83 4.32
CA GLU A 72 3.07 19.27 3.24
C GLU A 72 4.55 19.20 3.66
N ALA A 73 5.38 18.70 2.74
CA ALA A 73 6.84 18.59 2.87
C ALA A 73 7.35 17.97 4.19
N THR A 74 6.50 17.23 4.90
CA THR A 74 6.80 16.65 6.21
C THR A 74 7.23 15.19 6.07
N THR A 75 8.20 14.78 6.88
CA THR A 75 8.67 13.39 6.93
C THR A 75 8.22 12.71 8.22
N ILE A 76 7.59 11.55 8.11
CA ILE A 76 7.37 10.65 9.25
C ILE A 76 8.09 9.33 9.04
N ILE A 77 8.75 8.85 10.10
CA ILE A 77 9.36 7.52 10.16
C ILE A 77 8.59 6.70 11.19
N LEU A 78 8.10 5.54 10.79
CA LEU A 78 7.32 4.61 11.60
C LEU A 78 8.06 3.28 11.68
N LYS A 79 8.27 2.75 12.89
CA LYS A 79 8.99 1.50 13.06
C LYS A 79 8.44 0.63 14.19
N ASN A 80 8.35 -0.69 13.94
CA ASN A 80 7.97 -1.70 14.93
C ASN A 80 6.64 -1.42 15.64
N LEU A 81 5.62 -1.01 14.90
CA LEU A 81 4.33 -0.65 15.49
C LEU A 81 3.18 -1.01 14.56
N THR A 82 1.99 -1.11 15.14
CA THR A 82 0.73 -1.30 14.40
C THR A 82 -0.11 -0.03 14.54
N ILE A 83 -0.62 0.48 13.43
CA ILE A 83 -1.58 1.58 13.38
C ILE A 83 -2.92 1.00 12.93
N ASN A 84 -3.95 1.20 13.74
CA ASN A 84 -5.31 0.81 13.44
C ASN A 84 -6.20 2.04 13.46
N TYR A 85 -7.08 2.18 12.47
CA TYR A 85 -8.21 3.11 12.57
C TYR A 85 -9.50 2.32 12.47
N MET A 86 -10.31 2.41 13.54
CA MET A 86 -11.53 1.62 13.70
C MET A 86 -12.80 2.46 13.47
N ALA A 87 -12.67 3.79 13.45
CA ALA A 87 -13.78 4.70 13.17
C ALA A 87 -13.99 4.88 11.65
N THR A 88 -15.01 5.65 11.28
CA THR A 88 -15.43 5.89 9.90
C THR A 88 -15.37 7.37 9.61
N ASP A 89 -14.64 7.82 8.58
CA ASP A 89 -14.56 9.23 8.09
C ASP A 89 -13.18 9.64 7.54
N GLU A 90 -12.10 8.93 7.90
CA GLU A 90 -10.74 9.29 7.49
C GLU A 90 -9.91 8.07 7.13
N ASN A 91 -8.84 8.22 6.35
CA ASN A 91 -7.84 7.16 6.14
C ASN A 91 -7.12 6.79 7.45
N THR A 92 -6.55 5.59 7.55
CA THR A 92 -5.65 5.26 8.68
C THR A 92 -4.34 6.06 8.58
N LEU A 93 -3.86 6.24 7.35
CA LEU A 93 -2.71 7.08 7.04
C LEU A 93 -2.96 7.83 5.71
N ALA A 94 -2.79 9.14 5.72
CA ALA A 94 -2.79 9.95 4.51
C ALA A 94 -1.51 10.80 4.43
N ALA A 95 -0.99 11.04 3.23
CA ALA A 95 0.18 11.89 3.03
C ALA A 95 0.03 12.78 1.78
N TYR A 96 0.25 14.08 1.96
CA TYR A 96 -0.03 15.09 0.94
C TYR A 96 1.21 15.95 0.62
N ASP A 97 1.29 16.41 -0.63
CA ASP A 97 2.08 17.57 -1.04
C ASP A 97 3.55 17.53 -0.59
N GLY A 98 4.31 16.60 -1.15
CA GLY A 98 5.73 16.42 -0.85
C GLY A 98 6.01 15.71 0.48
N ALA A 99 4.96 15.30 1.22
CA ALA A 99 5.10 14.46 2.40
C ALA A 99 5.87 13.17 2.08
N ARG A 100 6.65 12.69 3.07
CA ARG A 100 7.43 11.46 2.98
C ARG A 100 7.10 10.55 4.15
N VAL A 101 6.69 9.32 3.85
CA VAL A 101 6.42 8.29 4.85
C VAL A 101 7.41 7.15 4.70
N TYR A 102 8.12 6.82 5.78
CA TYR A 102 8.99 5.66 5.86
C TYR A 102 8.45 4.69 6.90
N GLY A 103 8.07 3.48 6.49
CA GLY A 103 7.63 2.40 7.38
C GLY A 103 8.61 1.23 7.36
N ASN A 104 9.00 0.74 8.52
CA ASN A 104 9.85 -0.44 8.67
C ASN A 104 9.31 -1.37 9.75
N ASN A 105 8.95 -2.59 9.39
CA ASN A 105 8.31 -3.55 10.28
C ASN A 105 7.07 -2.93 10.94
N ILE A 106 6.14 -2.44 10.12
CA ILE A 106 4.87 -1.88 10.60
C ILE A 106 3.68 -2.66 10.07
N THR A 107 2.54 -2.47 10.72
CA THR A 107 1.24 -2.85 10.19
C THR A 107 0.36 -1.61 10.16
N ILE A 108 -0.27 -1.34 9.03
CA ILE A 108 -1.34 -0.35 8.91
C ILE A 108 -2.59 -1.13 8.55
N ASP A 109 -3.58 -1.09 9.43
CA ASP A 109 -4.79 -1.89 9.32
C ASP A 109 -6.01 -0.99 9.49
N ARG A 110 -7.05 -1.30 8.73
CA ARG A 110 -8.33 -0.63 8.77
C ARG A 110 -9.42 -1.69 8.80
N LYS A 111 -10.29 -1.64 9.81
CA LYS A 111 -11.41 -2.60 9.96
C LYS A 111 -12.78 -1.96 9.89
N SER A 112 -12.87 -0.69 9.50
CA SER A 112 -14.12 0.03 9.34
C SER A 112 -14.90 -0.42 8.10
N GLU A 113 -16.20 -0.14 8.07
CA GLU A 113 -17.12 -0.49 6.98
C GLU A 113 -17.28 0.62 5.93
N ASP A 114 -16.52 1.71 6.02
CA ASP A 114 -16.61 2.84 5.10
C ASP A 114 -15.81 2.61 3.80
N ASP A 115 -15.89 3.57 2.88
CA ASP A 115 -15.24 3.50 1.57
C ASP A 115 -13.91 4.27 1.52
N TRP A 116 -13.38 4.68 2.68
CA TRP A 116 -12.09 5.35 2.76
C TRP A 116 -10.95 4.35 2.60
N ASP A 117 -9.93 4.75 1.82
CA ASP A 117 -8.73 3.95 1.64
C ASP A 117 -7.97 3.79 2.96
N THR A 118 -7.22 2.71 3.14
CA THR A 118 -6.40 2.53 4.35
C THR A 118 -5.23 3.51 4.36
N VAL A 119 -4.47 3.51 3.25
CA VAL A 119 -3.39 4.45 2.99
C VAL A 119 -3.69 5.24 1.72
N TYR A 120 -3.71 6.56 1.83
CA TYR A 120 -3.87 7.47 0.68
C TYR A 120 -2.66 8.39 0.52
N GLY A 121 -2.21 8.55 -0.72
CA GLY A 121 -1.09 9.42 -1.07
C GLY A 121 -1.42 10.34 -2.23
N GLN A 122 -1.22 11.64 -2.05
CA GLN A 122 -1.31 12.63 -3.13
C GLN A 122 -0.06 13.49 -3.16
N ASN A 123 0.64 13.50 -4.31
CA ASN A 123 1.92 14.20 -4.47
C ASN A 123 2.98 13.81 -3.41
N SER A 124 2.99 12.57 -2.92
CA SER A 124 3.80 12.16 -1.77
C SER A 124 4.73 10.98 -2.08
N PHE A 125 5.61 10.67 -1.14
CA PHE A 125 6.58 9.58 -1.23
C PHE A 125 6.38 8.58 -0.09
N PHE A 126 6.38 7.29 -0.42
CA PHE A 126 6.30 6.19 0.54
C PHE A 126 7.48 5.24 0.39
N SER A 127 8.00 4.75 1.50
CA SER A 127 8.97 3.66 1.53
C SER A 127 8.61 2.67 2.62
N PHE A 128 8.23 1.45 2.24
CA PHE A 128 7.84 0.39 3.16
C PHE A 128 8.81 -0.79 3.10
N LYS A 129 9.21 -1.29 4.27
CA LYS A 129 10.01 -2.49 4.41
C LYS A 129 9.40 -3.39 5.48
N ASP A 130 9.32 -4.70 5.24
CA ASP A 130 8.80 -5.68 6.21
C ASP A 130 7.40 -5.31 6.73
N SER A 131 6.60 -4.64 5.89
CA SER A 131 5.39 -3.92 6.32
C SER A 131 4.13 -4.52 5.72
N ASN A 132 3.05 -4.44 6.48
CA ASN A 132 1.75 -4.96 6.06
C ASN A 132 0.73 -3.82 5.99
N ILE A 133 0.00 -3.75 4.89
CA ILE A 133 -1.14 -2.84 4.71
C ILE A 133 -2.37 -3.70 4.49
N TYR A 134 -3.28 -3.72 5.46
CA TYR A 134 -4.54 -4.44 5.41
C TYR A 134 -5.70 -3.47 5.23
N THR A 135 -6.69 -3.87 4.45
CA THR A 135 -7.95 -3.14 4.34
C THR A 135 -9.09 -4.10 4.73
N GLY A 136 -10.12 -3.56 5.39
CA GLY A 136 -11.23 -4.37 5.90
C GLY A 136 -11.99 -5.09 4.78
N ALA A 137 -12.89 -6.00 5.15
CA ALA A 137 -13.56 -6.96 4.27
C ALA A 137 -14.50 -6.37 3.19
N LYS A 138 -14.47 -5.05 2.93
CA LYS A 138 -15.33 -4.39 1.96
C LYS A 138 -14.66 -4.26 0.60
N THR A 139 -15.44 -4.51 -0.45
CA THR A 139 -14.96 -4.64 -1.84
C THR A 139 -14.51 -3.34 -2.52
N LYS A 140 -14.60 -2.17 -1.86
CA LYS A 140 -14.30 -0.87 -2.47
C LYS A 140 -13.12 -0.12 -1.85
N ALA A 141 -12.85 -0.30 -0.56
CA ALA A 141 -11.73 0.38 0.09
C ALA A 141 -10.40 -0.16 -0.46
N ILE A 142 -9.48 0.74 -0.78
CA ILE A 142 -8.16 0.40 -1.31
C ILE A 142 -7.19 0.38 -0.13
N GLY A 143 -6.35 -0.65 0.02
CA GLY A 143 -5.34 -0.64 1.07
C GLY A 143 -4.26 0.41 0.82
N LEU A 144 -3.80 0.54 -0.42
CA LEU A 144 -2.88 1.60 -0.82
C LEU A 144 -3.29 2.29 -2.12
N SER A 145 -3.63 3.56 -2.02
CA SER A 145 -4.11 4.41 -3.11
C SER A 145 -3.15 5.58 -3.34
N LEU A 146 -2.55 5.64 -4.54
CA LEU A 146 -1.54 6.65 -4.89
C LEU A 146 -1.99 7.52 -6.06
N GLU A 147 -1.92 8.83 -5.90
CA GLU A 147 -2.12 9.84 -6.93
C GLU A 147 -0.89 10.76 -7.03
N ASN A 148 -0.28 10.86 -8.22
CA ASN A 148 0.93 11.67 -8.44
C ASN A 148 2.08 11.38 -7.45
N SER A 149 2.17 10.14 -6.97
CA SER A 149 3.01 9.77 -5.83
C SER A 149 4.06 8.73 -6.21
N GLN A 150 4.99 8.46 -5.30
CA GLN A 150 6.03 7.45 -5.48
C GLN A 150 6.03 6.46 -4.32
N ILE A 151 6.29 5.19 -4.61
CA ILE A 151 6.47 4.16 -3.58
C ILE A 151 7.67 3.25 -3.87
N PHE A 152 8.40 2.93 -2.81
CA PHE A 152 9.35 1.82 -2.75
C PHE A 152 8.89 0.82 -1.69
N ALA A 153 8.68 -0.45 -2.04
CA ALA A 153 8.30 -1.48 -1.08
C ALA A 153 9.18 -2.72 -1.20
N ILE A 154 9.68 -3.21 -0.06
CA ILE A 154 10.46 -4.45 0.06
C ILE A 154 9.82 -5.36 1.09
N ASP A 155 9.73 -6.67 0.82
CA ASP A 155 9.27 -7.68 1.79
C ASP A 155 7.92 -7.28 2.41
N SER A 156 7.03 -6.70 1.60
CA SER A 156 5.82 -6.04 2.07
C SER A 156 4.56 -6.71 1.53
N PHE A 157 3.51 -6.67 2.34
CA PHE A 157 2.19 -7.15 2.01
C PHE A 157 1.24 -5.97 1.86
N ILE A 158 0.50 -5.90 0.76
CA ILE A 158 -0.46 -4.81 0.51
C ILE A 158 -1.76 -5.40 -0.02
N GLU A 159 -2.86 -5.17 0.68
CA GLU A 159 -4.18 -5.55 0.20
C GLU A 159 -4.77 -4.47 -0.70
N LEU A 160 -5.02 -4.80 -1.96
CA LEU A 160 -5.54 -3.90 -2.98
C LEU A 160 -4.69 -2.63 -3.18
N MET A 161 -3.90 -2.61 -4.26
CA MET A 161 -3.06 -1.47 -4.61
C MET A 161 -3.57 -0.78 -5.87
N PHE A 162 -3.78 0.53 -5.78
CA PHE A 162 -4.27 1.35 -6.88
C PHE A 162 -3.38 2.58 -7.10
N GLN A 163 -3.07 2.87 -8.36
CA GLN A 163 -2.10 3.91 -8.70
C GLN A 163 -2.54 4.74 -9.90
N LYS A 164 -2.47 6.05 -9.76
CA LYS A 164 -2.80 7.03 -10.79
C LYS A 164 -1.66 8.02 -10.97
N ASN A 165 -1.09 8.10 -12.17
CA ASN A 165 0.05 8.96 -12.49
C ASN A 165 1.20 8.84 -11.46
N SER A 166 1.45 7.63 -11.00
CA SER A 166 2.36 7.35 -9.88
C SER A 166 3.46 6.38 -10.29
N LYS A 167 4.56 6.37 -9.54
CA LYS A 167 5.70 5.49 -9.80
C LYS A 167 5.96 4.54 -8.64
N SER A 168 6.29 3.30 -8.96
CA SER A 168 6.41 2.24 -7.97
C SER A 168 7.57 1.33 -8.22
N PHE A 169 8.21 0.90 -7.14
CA PHE A 169 9.16 -0.18 -7.14
C PHE A 169 8.80 -1.18 -6.04
N LEU A 170 8.51 -2.42 -6.42
CA LEU A 170 8.16 -3.50 -5.50
C LEU A 170 9.19 -4.62 -5.56
N LYS A 171 9.71 -5.05 -4.41
CA LYS A 171 10.63 -6.18 -4.32
C LYS A 171 10.17 -7.17 -3.27
N ASP A 172 10.20 -8.46 -3.60
CA ASP A 172 9.86 -9.56 -2.67
C ASP A 172 8.50 -9.32 -1.98
N SER A 173 7.54 -8.75 -2.71
CA SER A 173 6.30 -8.21 -2.15
C SER A 173 5.08 -9.01 -2.61
N THR A 174 4.03 -8.97 -1.80
CA THR A 174 2.74 -9.62 -2.09
C THR A 174 1.63 -8.58 -2.15
N ILE A 175 0.87 -8.61 -3.25
CA ILE A 175 -0.38 -7.87 -3.37
C ILE A 175 -1.54 -8.86 -3.28
N THR A 176 -2.52 -8.58 -2.44
CA THR A 176 -3.78 -9.35 -2.44
C THR A 176 -4.92 -8.57 -3.05
N ASN A 177 -6.01 -9.26 -3.32
CA ASN A 177 -7.23 -8.71 -3.92
C ASN A 177 -7.02 -8.25 -5.37
N LYS A 178 -6.32 -7.14 -5.61
CA LYS A 178 -6.08 -6.60 -6.95
C LYS A 178 -4.93 -5.60 -7.00
N LEU A 179 -4.22 -5.56 -8.14
CA LEU A 179 -3.28 -4.49 -8.50
C LEU A 179 -3.80 -3.71 -9.73
N GLU A 180 -3.88 -2.39 -9.64
CA GLU A 180 -4.33 -1.55 -10.76
C GLU A 180 -3.53 -0.27 -10.98
N LEU A 181 -3.09 -0.06 -12.22
CA LEU A 181 -2.38 1.12 -12.70
C LEU A 181 -3.23 1.89 -13.71
N ARG A 182 -3.25 3.22 -13.59
CA ARG A 182 -3.94 4.14 -14.51
C ARG A 182 -3.14 5.42 -14.76
N ARG A 183 -3.47 6.08 -15.86
CA ARG A 183 -3.03 7.45 -16.22
C ARG A 183 -1.51 7.62 -16.13
N HIS A 184 -0.77 6.96 -17.01
CA HIS A 184 0.70 7.09 -17.08
C HIS A 184 1.44 6.63 -15.81
N SER A 185 0.86 5.72 -15.03
CA SER A 185 1.56 5.11 -13.90
C SER A 185 2.65 4.14 -14.37
N GLU A 186 3.69 4.00 -13.57
CA GLU A 186 4.82 3.09 -13.81
C GLU A 186 5.02 2.19 -12.59
N LEU A 187 5.09 0.88 -12.78
CA LEU A 187 5.48 -0.06 -11.73
C LEU A 187 6.59 -0.96 -12.24
N ASN A 188 7.70 -0.92 -11.53
CA ASN A 188 8.81 -1.84 -11.67
C ASN A 188 8.82 -2.84 -10.52
N PHE A 189 9.13 -4.11 -10.77
CA PHE A 189 9.20 -5.11 -9.70
C PHE A 189 10.28 -6.17 -9.89
N ASN A 190 10.64 -6.81 -8.78
CA ASN A 190 11.44 -8.03 -8.73
C ASN A 190 10.85 -8.96 -7.66
N ASN A 191 10.40 -10.15 -8.03
CA ASN A 191 9.67 -11.09 -7.15
C ASN A 191 8.38 -10.47 -6.61
N LEU A 192 7.34 -10.45 -7.44
CA LEU A 192 6.01 -9.97 -7.06
C LEU A 192 5.01 -11.12 -7.05
N THR A 193 4.31 -11.31 -5.93
CA THR A 193 3.19 -12.25 -5.83
C THR A 193 1.87 -11.50 -5.85
N ILE A 194 0.91 -11.97 -6.64
CA ILE A 194 -0.48 -11.51 -6.63
C ILE A 194 -1.39 -12.66 -6.19
N ASP A 195 -1.98 -12.53 -5.00
CA ASP A 195 -2.92 -13.50 -4.44
C ASP A 195 -4.33 -12.90 -4.30
N SER A 196 -5.16 -13.21 -5.27
CA SER A 196 -6.58 -12.84 -5.31
C SER A 196 -7.51 -14.00 -4.93
N THR A 197 -6.99 -15.15 -4.48
CA THR A 197 -7.77 -16.39 -4.33
C THR A 197 -8.92 -16.25 -3.34
N LYS A 198 -8.76 -15.37 -2.34
CA LYS A 198 -9.77 -15.08 -1.31
C LYS A 198 -10.77 -14.00 -1.70
N PHE A 199 -10.62 -13.36 -2.86
CA PHE A 199 -11.39 -12.18 -3.25
C PHE A 199 -12.10 -12.36 -4.60
N TYR A 200 -13.38 -12.01 -4.63
CA TYR A 200 -14.12 -11.96 -5.89
C TYR A 200 -13.79 -10.69 -6.67
N VAL A 201 -12.76 -10.78 -7.52
CA VAL A 201 -12.33 -9.70 -8.40
C VAL A 201 -12.46 -10.07 -9.87
N LYS A 202 -12.89 -9.08 -10.67
CA LYS A 202 -13.01 -9.22 -12.12
C LYS A 202 -11.65 -9.40 -12.83
N ASN A 203 -10.62 -8.73 -12.32
CA ASN A 203 -9.26 -8.83 -12.84
C ASN A 203 -8.32 -8.75 -11.64
N ASP A 204 -7.36 -9.66 -11.58
CA ASP A 204 -6.27 -9.74 -10.61
C ASP A 204 -5.29 -8.58 -10.81
N LEU A 205 -5.00 -8.28 -12.08
CA LEU A 205 -4.14 -7.18 -12.51
C LEU A 205 -4.79 -6.37 -13.63
N ALA A 206 -4.71 -5.05 -13.53
CA ALA A 206 -5.13 -4.13 -14.58
C ALA A 206 -4.11 -3.03 -14.83
N VAL A 207 -3.62 -2.91 -16.07
CA VAL A 207 -2.69 -1.85 -16.50
C VAL A 207 -3.36 -1.05 -17.60
N LYS A 208 -3.62 0.23 -17.37
CA LYS A 208 -4.47 1.04 -18.25
C LYS A 208 -3.91 2.43 -18.53
N SER A 209 -4.37 3.01 -19.64
CA SER A 209 -4.23 4.45 -19.91
C SER A 209 -2.78 4.91 -19.94
N SER A 210 -2.02 4.33 -20.87
CA SER A 210 -0.61 4.61 -21.13
C SER A 210 0.30 4.34 -19.92
N SER A 211 -0.09 3.39 -19.08
CA SER A 211 0.73 2.96 -17.93
C SER A 211 1.71 1.86 -18.35
N GLN A 212 2.74 1.66 -17.54
CA GLN A 212 3.76 0.64 -17.73
C GLN A 212 3.85 -0.26 -16.50
N PHE A 213 3.94 -1.57 -16.75
CA PHE A 213 4.16 -2.59 -15.75
C PHE A 213 5.32 -3.48 -16.21
N SER A 214 6.42 -3.49 -15.47
CA SER A 214 7.64 -4.20 -15.86
C SER A 214 8.35 -4.88 -14.70
N GLY A 215 8.95 -6.04 -14.92
CA GLY A 215 9.71 -6.71 -13.86
C GLY A 215 10.07 -8.16 -14.12
N GLN A 216 10.62 -8.79 -13.08
CA GLN A 216 11.03 -10.19 -13.09
C GLN A 216 10.34 -10.97 -11.97
N ASN A 217 10.00 -12.23 -12.24
CA ASN A 217 9.41 -13.18 -11.31
C ASN A 217 8.03 -12.73 -10.80
N LEU A 218 7.03 -12.76 -11.67
CA LEU A 218 5.63 -12.48 -11.34
C LEU A 218 4.87 -13.78 -11.09
N ILE A 219 4.33 -13.93 -9.89
CA ILE A 219 3.60 -15.13 -9.47
C ILE A 219 2.15 -14.75 -9.19
N PHE A 220 1.21 -15.38 -9.88
CA PHE A 220 -0.20 -15.39 -9.51
C PHE A 220 -0.52 -16.69 -8.79
N ILE A 221 -1.14 -16.59 -7.61
CA ILE A 221 -1.58 -17.78 -6.85
C ILE A 221 -2.86 -18.37 -7.45
N ARG A 222 -3.71 -17.53 -8.05
CA ARG A 222 -4.91 -17.98 -8.75
C ARG A 222 -4.49 -18.80 -9.99
N PRO A 223 -5.03 -20.03 -10.19
CA PRO A 223 -4.65 -20.86 -11.34
C PRO A 223 -4.99 -20.27 -12.72
N LEU A 224 -6.05 -19.44 -12.79
CA LEU A 224 -6.50 -18.77 -14.01
C LEU A 224 -6.57 -17.25 -13.79
N PRO A 225 -5.44 -16.56 -13.66
CA PRO A 225 -5.43 -15.13 -13.38
C PRO A 225 -6.04 -14.35 -14.55
N GLN A 226 -6.86 -13.35 -14.21
CA GLN A 226 -7.50 -12.45 -15.16
C GLN A 226 -6.70 -11.15 -15.24
N ILE A 227 -6.06 -10.92 -16.38
CA ILE A 227 -5.15 -9.79 -16.58
C ILE A 227 -5.67 -8.89 -17.69
N ARG A 228 -5.74 -7.59 -17.41
CA ARG A 228 -6.24 -6.61 -18.37
C ARG A 228 -5.21 -5.54 -18.68
N ILE A 229 -4.79 -5.47 -19.94
CA ILE A 229 -3.81 -4.48 -20.42
C ILE A 229 -4.49 -3.62 -21.49
N LEU A 230 -4.71 -2.32 -21.23
CA LEU A 230 -5.42 -1.44 -22.17
C LEU A 230 -4.61 -0.18 -22.46
N LYS A 231 -4.28 0.06 -23.74
CA LYS A 231 -3.43 1.14 -24.22
C LYS A 231 -2.20 1.31 -23.33
N SER A 232 -1.50 0.22 -23.02
CA SER A 232 -0.46 0.19 -21.97
C SER A 232 0.66 -0.79 -22.32
N LYS A 233 1.75 -0.71 -21.57
CA LYS A 233 2.91 -1.60 -21.72
C LYS A 233 2.99 -2.60 -20.56
N PHE A 234 3.18 -3.85 -20.91
CA PHE A 234 3.36 -4.96 -19.98
C PHE A 234 4.60 -5.75 -20.40
N ASN A 235 5.66 -5.75 -19.60
CA ASN A 235 6.92 -6.42 -19.91
C ASN A 235 7.43 -7.22 -18.71
N VAL A 236 7.19 -8.53 -18.71
CA VAL A 236 7.48 -9.40 -17.57
C VAL A 236 8.33 -10.60 -18.00
N THR A 237 9.27 -10.97 -17.15
CA THR A 237 10.02 -12.23 -17.27
C THR A 237 9.80 -13.08 -16.01
N GLY A 238 9.85 -14.40 -16.13
CA GLY A 238 9.58 -15.33 -15.03
C GLY A 238 8.11 -15.27 -14.59
N PHE A 239 7.19 -15.61 -15.49
CA PHE A 239 5.76 -15.56 -15.20
C PHE A 239 5.22 -16.91 -14.68
N GLN A 240 4.42 -16.91 -13.60
CA GLN A 240 3.70 -18.09 -13.11
C GLN A 240 2.22 -17.75 -12.80
N PRO A 241 1.24 -18.63 -13.13
CA PRO A 241 1.38 -19.88 -13.90
C PRO A 241 1.76 -19.61 -15.37
N GLU A 242 2.15 -20.66 -16.10
CA GLU A 242 2.56 -20.54 -17.52
C GLU A 242 1.51 -19.83 -18.39
N LEU A 243 1.98 -19.24 -19.51
CA LEU A 243 1.19 -18.28 -20.32
C LEU A 243 -0.14 -18.83 -20.85
N ASN A 244 -0.21 -20.12 -21.13
CA ASN A 244 -1.41 -20.84 -21.57
C ASN A 244 -2.54 -20.85 -20.53
N TYR A 245 -2.27 -20.50 -19.27
CA TYR A 245 -3.25 -20.43 -18.18
C TYR A 245 -3.71 -19.00 -17.86
N ILE A 246 -3.28 -18.00 -18.63
CA ILE A 246 -3.57 -16.59 -18.35
C ILE A 246 -4.72 -16.08 -19.22
N GLY A 247 -5.73 -15.51 -18.58
CA GLY A 247 -6.77 -14.76 -19.27
C GLY A 247 -6.34 -13.33 -19.56
N PHE A 248 -5.58 -13.10 -20.65
CA PHE A 248 -5.29 -11.74 -21.12
C PHE A 248 -6.49 -11.14 -21.83
N LYS A 249 -6.88 -9.93 -21.43
CA LYS A 249 -7.72 -9.03 -22.21
C LYS A 249 -6.92 -7.79 -22.60
N SER A 250 -6.57 -7.67 -23.88
CA SER A 250 -5.80 -6.54 -24.40
C SER A 250 -6.47 -5.84 -25.58
N ASP A 251 -6.06 -4.59 -25.83
CA ASP A 251 -6.43 -3.85 -27.03
C ASP A 251 -5.26 -3.77 -28.01
N LYS A 252 -5.55 -3.41 -29.26
CA LYS A 252 -4.55 -3.25 -30.33
C LYS A 252 -3.45 -2.21 -30.06
N ASN A 253 -3.63 -1.35 -29.06
CA ASN A 253 -2.69 -0.30 -28.69
C ASN A 253 -1.82 -0.71 -27.49
N SER A 254 -1.94 -1.96 -27.03
CA SER A 254 -1.19 -2.49 -25.91
C SER A 254 0.02 -3.28 -26.39
N GLU A 255 1.10 -3.20 -25.64
CA GLU A 255 2.34 -3.94 -25.87
C GLU A 255 2.50 -4.96 -24.73
N ILE A 256 2.50 -6.24 -25.06
CA ILE A 256 2.61 -7.34 -24.08
C ILE A 256 3.80 -8.21 -24.45
N LEU A 257 4.84 -8.12 -23.63
CA LEU A 257 6.06 -8.92 -23.71
C LEU A 257 6.16 -9.80 -22.46
N THR A 258 6.17 -11.11 -22.67
CA THR A 258 6.32 -12.11 -21.60
C THR A 258 7.44 -13.07 -21.95
N ASP A 259 8.47 -13.16 -21.13
CA ASP A 259 9.65 -14.02 -21.36
C ASP A 259 10.29 -13.79 -22.74
N GLY A 260 10.27 -12.54 -23.22
CA GLY A 260 10.79 -12.16 -24.53
C GLY A 260 9.86 -12.42 -25.72
N PHE A 261 8.68 -13.04 -25.50
CA PHE A 261 7.69 -13.31 -26.54
C PHE A 261 6.58 -12.26 -26.53
N ASN A 262 6.27 -11.72 -27.71
CA ASN A 262 5.15 -10.78 -27.89
C ASN A 262 3.83 -11.56 -28.00
N GLN A 263 2.87 -11.26 -27.11
CA GLN A 263 1.60 -11.97 -27.05
C GLN A 263 0.53 -11.42 -28.01
N GLY A 264 0.78 -10.28 -28.66
CA GLY A 264 -0.19 -9.63 -29.55
C GLY A 264 -1.50 -9.22 -28.85
N PRO A 265 -2.45 -8.60 -29.58
CA PRO A 265 -3.76 -8.29 -29.04
C PRO A 265 -4.66 -9.55 -28.97
N SER A 266 -5.35 -9.74 -27.84
CA SER A 266 -6.39 -10.76 -27.69
C SER A 266 -7.78 -10.15 -27.91
N ASP A 267 -8.16 -9.96 -29.19
CA ASP A 267 -9.53 -9.58 -29.52
C ASP A 267 -10.48 -10.76 -29.27
N ASN A 268 -11.20 -10.74 -28.15
CA ASN A 268 -12.36 -11.61 -27.92
C ASN A 268 -13.56 -11.18 -28.79
N SER A 269 -13.36 -11.10 -30.11
CA SER A 269 -14.43 -10.99 -31.10
C SER A 269 -14.59 -12.34 -31.80
N LYS A 270 -15.05 -13.37 -31.07
CA LYS A 270 -15.67 -14.59 -31.63
C LYS A 270 -16.24 -15.47 -30.52
N ASN A 271 -17.55 -15.35 -30.29
CA ASN A 271 -18.54 -16.44 -30.28
C ASN A 271 -19.87 -15.95 -29.70
N THR A 272 -20.59 -15.15 -30.48
CA THR A 272 -22.03 -15.33 -30.61
C THR A 272 -22.24 -16.38 -31.70
N LYS A 273 -22.77 -17.53 -31.31
CA LYS A 273 -23.72 -18.31 -32.11
C LYS A 273 -24.83 -18.75 -31.17
#